data_AF-A0A524JZL3-F1
#
_entry.id   AF-A0A524JZL3-F1
#
_cell.length_a   1.000
_cell.length_b   1.000
_cell.length_c   1.000
_cell.angle_alpha   90.00
_cell.angle_beta   90.00
_cell.angle_gamma   90.00
#
_symmetry.space_group_name_H-M   'P 1'
#
loop_
_entity.id
_entity.type
_entity.pdbx_description
1 polymer ?
#
loop_
_entity_poly.entity_id
_entity_poly.type
_entity_poly.pdbx_seq_one_letter_code
_entity_poly.pdbx_strand_id
1 'polypeptide(L)'
;MDIKEKASGQLNWLEKILHKIPGFQGYYQRELRRDSDRLQREFIVKQLRKVKSGLNGVLQDASRQKNFELLQVCDLFGKSLEKSIGEIRYADQGYSGFFDLIKIREAELDAVYEWDAKIAEMAIRFAEEFKGAAALPLESSQLETLREQLDQINGAFEQRTALLKGY
;
A
#
# COMPACT_ATOMS: atom_id res chain seq x y z
N MET A 1 5.11 30.83 -14.43
CA MET A 1 5.32 30.38 -13.04
C MET A 1 5.13 28.85 -12.88
N ASP A 2 5.01 28.08 -13.96
CA ASP A 2 4.31 26.78 -13.91
C ASP A 2 5.18 25.55 -13.53
N ILE A 3 6.47 25.50 -13.92
CA ILE A 3 7.29 24.28 -13.73
C ILE A 3 7.91 24.21 -12.33
N LYS A 4 8.39 25.34 -11.80
CA LYS A 4 9.01 25.40 -10.46
C LYS A 4 7.99 25.20 -9.34
N GLU A 5 6.76 25.70 -9.51
CA GLU A 5 5.68 25.50 -8.54
C GLU A 5 5.22 24.03 -8.52
N LYS A 6 5.07 23.39 -9.68
CA LYS A 6 4.75 21.95 -9.77
C LYS A 6 5.83 21.07 -9.15
N ALA A 7 7.10 21.32 -9.46
CA ALA A 7 8.21 20.58 -8.88
C ALA A 7 8.30 20.74 -7.35
N SER A 8 8.12 21.97 -6.85
CA SER A 8 8.08 22.24 -5.41
C SER A 8 6.86 21.59 -4.72
N GLY A 9 5.70 21.61 -5.38
CA GLY A 9 4.49 20.95 -4.88
C GLY A 9 4.65 19.43 -4.77
N GLN A 10 5.28 18.80 -5.77
CA GLN A 10 5.54 17.37 -5.78
C GLN A 10 6.52 16.96 -4.68
N LEU A 11 7.63 17.69 -4.51
CA LEU A 11 8.58 17.47 -3.41
C LEU A 11 7.90 17.57 -2.05
N ASN A 12 7.10 18.62 -1.83
CA ASN A 12 6.36 18.81 -0.58
C ASN A 12 5.37 17.68 -0.29
N TRP A 13 4.74 17.10 -1.33
CA TRP A 13 3.84 15.96 -1.17
C TRP A 13 4.59 14.68 -0.80
N LEU A 14 5.70 14.39 -1.50
CA LEU A 14 6.56 13.23 -1.22
C LEU A 14 7.00 13.22 0.24
N GLU A 15 7.58 14.33 0.70
CA GLU A 15 8.06 14.48 2.07
C GLU A 15 6.94 14.24 3.08
N LYS A 16 5.79 14.90 2.91
CA LYS A 16 4.64 14.77 3.83
C LYS A 16 4.14 13.33 3.96
N ILE A 17 4.08 12.59 2.85
CA ILE A 17 3.58 11.22 2.89
C ILE A 17 4.64 10.26 3.45
N LEU A 18 5.88 10.35 3.01
CA LEU A 18 6.96 9.48 3.49
C LEU A 18 7.25 9.70 4.99
N HIS A 19 7.06 10.92 5.51
CA HIS A 19 7.12 11.20 6.95
C HIS A 19 6.07 10.45 7.78
N LYS A 20 4.98 9.96 7.17
CA LYS A 20 4.00 9.11 7.89
C LYS A 20 4.53 7.71 8.17
N ILE A 21 5.64 7.32 7.54
CA ILE A 21 6.29 6.02 7.69
C ILE A 21 7.34 6.13 8.80
N PRO A 22 7.09 5.55 9.99
CA PRO A 22 7.98 5.75 11.12
C PRO A 22 9.37 5.16 10.86
N GLY A 23 10.41 5.94 11.12
CA GLY A 23 11.80 5.51 10.93
C GLY A 23 12.29 5.49 9.48
N PHE A 24 11.47 5.91 8.52
CA PHE A 24 11.88 5.96 7.12
C PHE A 24 12.94 7.05 6.91
N GLN A 25 14.13 6.63 6.44
CA GLN A 25 15.28 7.53 6.20
C GLN A 25 15.64 7.65 4.72
N GLY A 26 14.91 6.93 3.85
CA GLY A 26 15.11 6.94 2.41
C GLY A 26 16.23 6.03 1.89
N TYR A 27 16.53 6.15 0.60
CA TYR A 27 17.37 5.24 -0.18
C TYR A 27 18.75 5.81 -0.53
N TYR A 28 19.05 7.05 -0.11
CA TYR A 28 20.27 7.74 -0.51
C TYR A 28 21.53 6.99 -0.08
N GLN A 29 21.55 6.53 1.18
CA GLN A 29 22.64 5.72 1.71
C GLN A 29 22.37 4.24 1.44
N ARG A 30 23.35 3.52 0.87
CA ARG A 30 23.22 2.09 0.51
C ARG A 30 22.76 1.23 1.69
N GLU A 31 23.28 1.54 2.87
CA GLU A 31 22.99 0.84 4.13
C GLU A 31 21.51 0.98 4.55
N LEU A 32 20.88 2.11 4.23
CA LEU A 32 19.50 2.41 4.61
C LEU A 32 18.47 1.90 3.61
N ARG A 33 18.88 1.47 2.41
CA ARG A 33 17.94 1.10 1.33
C ARG A 33 17.05 -0.08 1.69
N ARG A 34 17.65 -1.14 2.24
CA ARG A 34 16.92 -2.35 2.66
C ARG A 34 15.98 -2.06 3.82
N ASP A 35 16.40 -1.21 4.74
CA ASP A 35 15.56 -0.81 5.87
C ASP A 35 14.41 0.09 5.43
N SER A 36 14.64 1.08 4.57
CA SER A 36 13.60 1.94 4.01
C SER A 36 12.57 1.13 3.21
N ASP A 37 13.04 0.19 2.39
CA ASP A 37 12.17 -0.74 1.67
C ASP A 37 11.34 -1.61 2.63
N ARG A 38 11.96 -2.16 3.69
CA ARG A 38 11.25 -2.93 4.72
C ARG A 38 10.19 -2.08 5.43
N LEU A 39 10.53 -0.88 5.86
CA LEU A 39 9.62 0.03 6.57
C LEU A 39 8.44 0.44 5.69
N GLN A 40 8.68 0.68 4.39
CA GLN A 40 7.63 0.92 3.41
C GLN A 40 6.64 -0.25 3.36
N ARG A 41 7.14 -1.49 3.18
CA ARG A 41 6.28 -2.68 3.11
C ARG A 41 5.51 -2.92 4.41
N GLU A 42 6.20 -2.78 5.55
CA GLU A 42 5.58 -2.88 6.87
C GLU A 42 4.46 -1.86 7.07
N PHE A 43 4.66 -0.62 6.60
CA PHE A 43 3.65 0.43 6.67
C PHE A 43 2.41 0.09 5.84
N ILE A 44 2.59 -0.36 4.59
CA ILE A 44 1.48 -0.76 3.73
C ILE A 44 0.71 -1.92 4.37
N VAL A 45 1.42 -2.97 4.80
CA VAL A 45 0.84 -4.13 5.49
C VAL A 45 0.07 -3.70 6.74
N LYS A 46 0.58 -2.72 7.50
CA LYS A 46 -0.10 -2.17 8.68
C LYS A 46 -1.45 -1.54 8.30
N GLN A 47 -1.55 -0.80 7.19
CA GLN A 47 -2.83 -0.23 6.76
C GLN A 47 -3.80 -1.33 6.28
N LEU A 48 -3.34 -2.28 5.46
CA LEU A 48 -4.17 -3.40 5.00
C LEU A 48 -4.69 -4.25 6.18
N ARG A 49 -3.88 -4.44 7.23
CA ARG A 49 -4.32 -5.14 8.45
C ARG A 49 -5.40 -4.40 9.23
N LYS A 50 -5.46 -3.06 9.18
CA LYS A 50 -6.58 -2.31 9.78
C LYS A 50 -7.89 -2.66 9.10
N VAL A 51 -7.88 -2.74 7.76
CA VAL A 51 -9.04 -3.14 6.95
C VAL A 51 -9.44 -4.58 7.30
N LYS A 52 -8.48 -5.51 7.35
CA LYS A 52 -8.74 -6.91 7.73
C LYS A 52 -9.39 -7.01 9.11
N SER A 53 -8.86 -6.27 10.08
CA SER A 53 -9.40 -6.27 11.43
C SER A 53 -10.83 -5.73 11.48
N GLY A 54 -11.14 -4.68 10.72
CA GLY A 54 -12.50 -4.16 10.65
C GLY A 54 -13.45 -5.10 9.89
N LEU A 55 -12.98 -5.76 8.83
CA LEU A 55 -13.74 -6.75 8.07
C LEU A 55 -14.18 -7.93 8.93
N ASN A 56 -13.35 -8.36 9.90
CA ASN A 56 -13.74 -9.38 10.87
C ASN A 56 -14.97 -8.96 11.69
N GLY A 57 -15.11 -7.68 12.03
CA GLY A 57 -16.30 -7.15 12.70
C GLY A 57 -17.53 -7.21 11.79
N VAL A 58 -17.38 -6.82 10.52
CA VAL A 58 -18.45 -6.90 9.52
C VAL A 58 -18.94 -8.34 9.33
N LEU A 59 -18.01 -9.30 9.25
CA LEU A 59 -18.34 -10.73 9.16
C LEU A 59 -19.12 -11.22 10.40
N GLN A 60 -18.71 -10.78 11.59
CA GLN A 60 -19.41 -11.13 12.83
C GLN A 60 -20.85 -10.60 12.84
N ASP A 61 -21.06 -9.36 12.42
CA ASP A 61 -22.38 -8.74 12.40
C ASP A 61 -23.28 -9.34 11.30
N ALA A 62 -22.74 -9.59 10.11
CA ALA A 62 -23.44 -10.30 9.03
C ALA A 62 -23.89 -11.71 9.48
N SER A 63 -23.03 -12.42 10.23
CA SER A 63 -23.35 -13.73 10.81
C SER A 63 -24.52 -13.64 11.80
N ARG A 64 -24.51 -12.67 12.72
CA ARG A 64 -25.61 -12.44 13.67
C ARG A 64 -26.94 -12.15 12.98
N GLN A 65 -26.88 -11.41 11.87
CA GLN A 65 -28.04 -11.06 11.05
C GLN A 65 -28.48 -12.17 10.08
N LYS A 66 -27.74 -13.29 10.02
CA LYS A 66 -27.93 -14.38 9.04
C LYS A 66 -27.89 -13.89 7.59
N ASN A 67 -27.12 -12.84 7.31
CA ASN A 67 -26.91 -12.32 5.96
C ASN A 67 -25.83 -13.12 5.24
N PHE A 68 -26.23 -14.26 4.65
CA PHE A 68 -25.31 -15.18 3.98
C PHE A 68 -24.66 -14.61 2.71
N GLU A 69 -25.37 -13.74 1.99
CA GLU A 69 -24.83 -13.09 0.79
C GLU A 69 -23.66 -12.17 1.16
N LEU A 70 -23.84 -11.31 2.16
CA LEU A 70 -22.78 -10.43 2.65
C LEU A 70 -21.59 -11.23 3.20
N LEU A 71 -21.85 -12.33 3.93
CA LEU A 71 -20.78 -13.23 4.39
C LEU A 71 -19.93 -13.76 3.25
N GLN A 72 -20.55 -14.21 2.15
CA GLN A 72 -19.82 -14.74 0.99
C GLN A 72 -18.94 -13.68 0.33
N VAL A 73 -19.47 -12.48 0.10
CA VAL A 73 -18.72 -11.39 -0.54
C VAL A 73 -17.58 -10.92 0.35
N CYS A 74 -17.81 -10.75 1.65
CA CYS A 74 -16.78 -10.38 2.61
C CYS A 74 -15.69 -11.44 2.76
N ASP A 75 -16.02 -12.74 2.72
CA ASP A 75 -15.02 -13.82 2.77
C ASP A 75 -14.08 -13.79 1.55
N LEU A 76 -14.64 -13.61 0.35
CA LEU A 76 -13.84 -13.46 -0.88
C LEU A 76 -12.91 -12.25 -0.82
N PHE A 77 -13.43 -11.10 -0.39
CA PHE A 77 -12.61 -9.90 -0.20
C PHE A 77 -11.51 -10.09 0.86
N GLY A 78 -11.84 -10.74 1.98
CA GLY A 78 -10.88 -11.06 3.04
C GLY A 78 -9.73 -11.96 2.57
N LYS A 79 -10.03 -12.95 1.70
CA LYS A 79 -9.01 -13.80 1.07
C LYS A 79 -8.09 -13.00 0.16
N SER A 80 -8.63 -12.11 -0.68
CA SER A 80 -7.82 -11.23 -1.53
C SER A 80 -6.91 -10.33 -0.69
N LEU A 81 -7.44 -9.75 0.39
CA LEU A 81 -6.67 -8.90 1.30
C LEU A 81 -5.52 -9.66 1.97
N GLU A 82 -5.76 -10.90 2.41
CA GLU A 82 -4.71 -11.72 3.02
C GLU A 82 -3.61 -12.10 2.04
N LYS A 83 -3.99 -12.43 0.80
CA LYS A 83 -3.04 -12.68 -0.28
C LYS A 83 -2.14 -11.46 -0.51
N SER A 84 -2.71 -10.28 -0.68
CA SER A 84 -1.97 -9.03 -0.87
C SER A 84 -1.03 -8.71 0.29
N ILE A 85 -1.50 -8.91 1.54
CA ILE A 85 -0.66 -8.74 2.74
C ILE A 85 0.56 -9.67 2.68
N GLY A 86 0.36 -10.93 2.29
CA GLY A 86 1.45 -11.90 2.15
C GLY A 86 2.45 -11.46 1.08
N GLU A 87 1.98 -11.15 -0.12
CA GLU A 87 2.80 -10.74 -1.26
C GLU A 87 3.65 -9.51 -0.95
N ILE A 88 3.04 -8.47 -0.36
CA ILE A 88 3.76 -7.25 0.03
C ILE A 88 4.74 -7.53 1.17
N ARG A 89 4.37 -8.33 2.17
CA ARG A 89 5.25 -8.60 3.31
C ARG A 89 6.55 -9.28 2.89
N TYR A 90 6.48 -10.24 1.98
CA TYR A 90 7.60 -11.11 1.61
C TYR A 90 8.24 -10.79 0.26
N ALA A 91 7.98 -9.59 -0.29
CA ALA A 91 8.47 -9.19 -1.62
C ALA A 91 10.01 -9.06 -1.71
N ASP A 92 10.72 -9.02 -0.58
CA ASP A 92 12.17 -8.82 -0.50
C ASP A 92 13.01 -9.95 -1.07
N GLN A 93 12.43 -11.15 -1.24
CA GLN A 93 13.14 -12.33 -1.73
C GLN A 93 13.68 -12.18 -3.17
N GLY A 94 13.38 -11.08 -3.87
CA GLY A 94 13.83 -10.83 -5.25
C GLY A 94 14.67 -9.56 -5.49
N TYR A 95 15.03 -8.77 -4.45
CA TYR A 95 15.68 -7.46 -4.64
C TYR A 95 17.22 -7.48 -4.68
N SER A 96 17.85 -8.65 -4.74
CA SER A 96 19.32 -8.81 -4.62
C SER A 96 20.12 -8.02 -5.68
N GLY A 97 19.57 -7.76 -6.87
CA GLY A 97 20.26 -7.01 -7.92
C GLY A 97 20.29 -5.48 -7.72
N PHE A 98 19.18 -4.87 -7.32
CA PHE A 98 19.02 -3.41 -7.33
C PHE A 98 19.85 -2.70 -6.25
N PHE A 99 19.89 -3.24 -5.04
CA PHE A 99 20.60 -2.60 -3.93
C PHE A 99 22.13 -2.76 -4.00
N ASP A 100 22.62 -3.75 -4.76
CA ASP A 100 24.04 -4.06 -4.92
C ASP A 100 24.68 -3.34 -6.14
N LEU A 101 23.87 -2.80 -7.04
CA LEU A 101 24.33 -1.97 -8.16
C LEU A 101 24.87 -0.62 -7.63
N ILE A 102 26.19 -0.44 -7.74
CA ILE A 102 26.94 0.77 -7.34
C ILE A 102 26.47 2.03 -8.11
N LYS A 103 25.68 1.87 -9.19
CA LYS A 103 25.18 2.94 -10.06
C LYS A 103 23.64 2.99 -10.14
N ILE A 104 22.92 2.92 -9.02
CA ILE A 104 21.50 3.36 -9.08
C ILE A 104 21.51 4.84 -9.48
N ARG A 105 20.84 5.17 -10.58
CA ARG A 105 20.77 6.54 -11.07
C ARG A 105 19.81 7.33 -10.17
N GLU A 106 20.09 8.61 -9.92
CA GLU A 106 19.21 9.47 -9.11
C GLU A 106 17.75 9.41 -9.58
N ALA A 107 17.52 9.39 -10.90
CA ALA A 107 16.19 9.25 -11.49
C ALA A 107 15.45 7.95 -11.14
N GLU A 108 16.15 6.83 -10.94
CA GLU A 108 15.54 5.56 -10.53
C GLU A 108 15.16 5.60 -9.04
N LEU A 109 15.97 6.26 -8.21
CA LEU A 109 15.65 6.49 -6.80
C LEU A 109 14.43 7.41 -6.65
N ASP A 110 14.37 8.48 -7.45
CA ASP A 110 13.23 9.41 -7.46
C ASP A 110 11.95 8.67 -7.84
N ALA A 111 11.99 7.81 -8.86
CA ALA A 111 10.85 6.99 -9.24
C ALA A 111 10.39 6.05 -8.11
N VAL A 112 11.33 5.43 -7.38
CA VAL A 112 10.99 4.59 -6.21
C VAL A 112 10.33 5.43 -5.11
N TYR A 113 10.81 6.63 -4.82
CA TYR A 113 10.18 7.52 -3.84
C TYR A 113 8.76 7.93 -4.25
N GLU A 114 8.54 8.24 -5.52
CA GLU A 114 7.22 8.57 -6.06
C GLU A 114 6.23 7.42 -5.88
N TRP A 115 6.66 6.20 -6.23
CA TRP A 115 5.84 5.02 -6.01
C TRP A 115 5.58 4.76 -4.53
N ASP A 116 6.60 4.87 -3.68
CA ASP A 116 6.47 4.64 -2.25
C ASP A 116 5.47 5.61 -1.61
N ALA A 117 5.56 6.90 -1.93
CA ALA A 117 4.62 7.91 -1.46
C ALA A 117 3.20 7.61 -1.98
N LYS A 118 3.06 7.32 -3.27
CA LYS A 118 1.75 7.01 -3.89
C LYS A 118 1.10 5.79 -3.24
N ILE A 119 1.83 4.70 -3.05
CA ILE A 119 1.29 3.47 -2.46
C ILE A 119 0.95 3.71 -0.97
N ALA A 120 1.78 4.44 -0.24
CA ALA A 120 1.49 4.79 1.15
C ALA A 120 0.20 5.62 1.28
N GLU A 121 0.01 6.62 0.40
CA GLU A 121 -1.22 7.41 0.34
C GLU A 121 -2.44 6.55 0.00
N MET A 122 -2.34 5.71 -1.04
CA MET A 122 -3.41 4.78 -1.42
C MET A 122 -3.78 3.84 -0.28
N ALA A 123 -2.79 3.28 0.44
CA ALA A 123 -3.02 2.39 1.57
C ALA A 123 -3.68 3.08 2.76
N ILE A 124 -3.29 4.33 3.06
CA ILE A 124 -3.95 5.17 4.07
C ILE A 124 -5.41 5.40 3.68
N ARG A 125 -5.64 5.88 2.46
CA ARG A 125 -6.96 6.20 1.94
C ARG A 125 -7.87 4.98 1.94
N PHE A 126 -7.38 3.83 1.49
CA PHE A 126 -8.11 2.57 1.51
C PHE A 126 -8.56 2.18 2.93
N ALA A 127 -7.69 2.33 3.94
CA ALA A 127 -8.06 2.06 5.32
C ALA A 127 -9.08 3.06 5.88
N GLU A 128 -9.00 4.34 5.49
CA GLU A 128 -9.95 5.39 5.89
C GLU A 128 -11.32 5.19 5.23
N GLU A 129 -11.35 4.89 3.93
CA GLU A 129 -12.59 4.63 3.20
C GLU A 129 -13.28 3.36 3.68
N PHE A 130 -12.53 2.27 3.93
CA PHE A 130 -13.10 1.09 4.56
C PHE A 130 -13.73 1.43 5.91
N LYS A 131 -13.04 2.20 6.75
CA LYS A 131 -13.56 2.60 8.06
C LYS A 131 -14.86 3.41 7.93
N GLY A 132 -14.94 4.30 6.94
CA GLY A 132 -16.14 5.07 6.63
C GLY A 132 -17.29 4.18 6.15
N ALA A 133 -17.02 3.27 5.22
CA ALA A 133 -18.02 2.34 4.69
C ALA A 133 -18.54 1.37 5.76
N ALA A 134 -17.66 0.84 6.60
CA ALA A 134 -18.00 -0.09 7.68
C ALA A 134 -18.69 0.57 8.89
N ALA A 135 -18.90 1.90 8.89
CA ALA A 135 -19.68 2.57 9.93
C ALA A 135 -21.19 2.29 9.81
N LEU A 136 -21.62 1.81 8.65
CA LEU A 136 -22.98 1.35 8.35
C LEU A 136 -22.91 -0.10 7.83
N PRO A 137 -24.06 -0.80 7.69
CA PRO A 137 -24.08 -2.08 6.99
C PRO A 137 -23.49 -1.91 5.58
N LEU A 138 -22.38 -2.62 5.32
CA LEU A 138 -21.68 -2.58 4.04
C LEU A 138 -22.57 -3.14 2.92
N GLU A 139 -22.62 -2.41 1.81
CA GLU A 139 -23.27 -2.84 0.58
C GLU A 139 -22.27 -3.48 -0.39
N SER A 140 -22.76 -4.36 -1.27
CA SER A 140 -21.92 -5.06 -2.26
C SER A 140 -21.15 -4.09 -3.17
N SER A 141 -21.76 -2.98 -3.57
CA SER A 141 -21.13 -1.94 -4.40
C SER A 141 -19.93 -1.26 -3.71
N GLN A 142 -19.99 -1.10 -2.39
CA GLN A 142 -18.88 -0.55 -1.60
C GLN A 142 -17.74 -1.57 -1.50
N LEU A 143 -18.05 -2.87 -1.35
CA LEU A 143 -17.05 -3.94 -1.36
C LEU A 143 -16.37 -4.07 -2.73
N GLU A 144 -17.09 -3.90 -3.82
CA GLU A 144 -16.51 -3.86 -5.18
C GLU A 144 -15.53 -2.70 -5.32
N THR A 145 -15.92 -1.50 -4.88
CA THR A 145 -15.05 -0.31 -4.87
C THR A 145 -13.78 -0.56 -4.04
N LEU A 146 -13.91 -1.15 -2.84
CA LEU A 146 -12.79 -1.49 -1.99
C LEU A 146 -11.88 -2.55 -2.62
N ARG A 147 -12.44 -3.51 -3.36
CA ARG A 147 -11.65 -4.51 -4.10
C ARG A 147 -10.84 -3.85 -5.21
N GLU A 148 -11.43 -2.95 -5.98
CA GLU A 148 -10.72 -2.20 -7.01
C GLU A 148 -9.56 -1.38 -6.43
N GLN A 149 -9.75 -0.78 -5.25
CA GLN A 149 -8.68 -0.06 -4.56
C GLN A 149 -7.54 -0.98 -4.11
N LEU A 150 -7.87 -2.16 -3.59
CA LEU A 150 -6.87 -3.17 -3.25
C LEU A 150 -6.09 -3.59 -4.50
N ASP A 151 -6.76 -3.82 -5.62
CA ASP A 151 -6.12 -4.17 -6.90
C ASP A 151 -5.21 -3.05 -7.41
N GLN A 152 -5.62 -1.79 -7.25
CA GLN A 152 -4.78 -0.64 -7.58
C GLN A 152 -3.52 -0.57 -6.69
N ILE A 153 -3.64 -0.85 -5.39
CA ILE A 153 -2.49 -0.92 -4.46
C ILE A 153 -1.53 -2.03 -4.91
N ASN A 154 -2.06 -3.21 -5.23
CA ASN A 154 -1.26 -4.35 -5.71
C ASN A 154 -0.52 -3.99 -7.01
N GLY A 155 -1.23 -3.44 -8.00
CA GLY A 155 -0.64 -3.03 -9.27
C GLY A 155 0.45 -1.96 -9.10
N ALA A 156 0.22 -0.96 -8.25
CA ALA A 156 1.24 0.05 -7.95
C ALA A 156 2.47 -0.57 -7.26
N PHE A 157 2.26 -1.51 -6.35
CA PHE A 157 3.33 -2.22 -5.67
C PHE A 157 4.13 -3.13 -6.62
N GLU A 158 3.48 -3.76 -7.60
CA GLU A 158 4.13 -4.53 -8.65
C GLU A 158 5.02 -3.65 -9.53
N GLN A 159 4.53 -2.48 -9.97
CA GLN A 159 5.33 -1.53 -10.75
C GLN A 159 6.58 -1.08 -9.98
N ARG A 160 6.40 -0.72 -8.70
CA ARG A 160 7.50 -0.36 -7.81
C ARG A 160 8.49 -1.51 -7.63
N THR A 161 7.99 -2.73 -7.50
CA THR A 161 8.82 -3.95 -7.35
C THR A 161 9.61 -4.26 -8.62
N ALA A 162 9.06 -4.01 -9.80
CA ALA A 162 9.76 -4.17 -11.08
C ALA A 162 10.98 -3.24 -11.17
N LEU A 163 10.82 -1.96 -10.76
CA LEU A 163 11.92 -1.00 -10.66
C LEU A 163 13.04 -1.51 -9.73
N LEU A 164 12.67 -2.01 -8.55
CA LEU A 164 13.61 -2.62 -7.60
C LEU A 164 14.20 -3.97 -8.06
N LYS A 165 13.75 -4.55 -9.16
CA LYS A 165 14.36 -5.74 -9.76
C LYS A 165 15.22 -5.40 -10.97
N GLY A 166 15.12 -4.16 -11.48
CA GLY A 166 15.85 -3.70 -12.67
C GLY A 166 15.23 -4.17 -13.98
N TYR A 167 13.92 -4.38 -14.03
CA TYR A 167 13.16 -4.76 -15.23
C TYR A 167 12.25 -3.63 -15.71
#